data_AF-A0A1E7G8W5-F1
#
_entry.id   AF-A0A1E7G8W5-F1
#
_cell.length_a   1.000
_cell.length_b   1.000
_cell.length_c   1.000
_cell.angle_alpha   90.00
_cell.angle_beta   90.00
_cell.angle_gamma   90.00
#
_symmetry.space_group_name_H-M   'P 1'
#
loop_
_entity.id
_entity.type
_entity.pdbx_description
1 polymer ?
#
loop_
_entity_poly.entity_id
_entity_poly.type
_entity_poly.pdbx_seq_one_letter_code
_entity_poly.pdbx_strand_id
1 'polypeptide(L)'
;MPMNEVTGFKAFCERKGISPAGLIRELILREMESHIPSTVAGKNKIYYNREIDSFTWAIERDSEEEIEIIKNVSPTFLENLMNSLVVSLNERAAFIGKSKDGSVAVPGVILRGRK
;
A
#
# COMPACT_ATOMS: atom_id res chain seq x y z
N MET A 1 -14.71 20.83 14.46
CA MET A 1 -13.77 20.88 15.60
C MET A 1 -14.40 21.70 16.70
N PRO A 2 -14.45 21.20 17.95
CA PRO A 2 -14.95 21.97 19.08
C PRO A 2 -14.09 23.22 19.30
N MET A 3 -14.73 24.37 19.54
CA MET A 3 -14.07 25.67 19.59
C MET A 3 -12.92 25.73 20.62
N ASN A 4 -13.04 24.99 21.73
CA ASN A 4 -12.05 24.92 22.80
C ASN A 4 -10.68 24.35 22.38
N GLU A 5 -10.65 23.41 21.44
CA GLU A 5 -9.40 22.82 20.95
C GLU A 5 -8.60 23.81 20.09
N VAL A 6 -9.32 24.64 19.30
CA VAL A 6 -8.73 25.67 18.45
C VAL A 6 -8.09 26.77 19.31
N THR A 7 -8.75 27.17 20.40
CA THR A 7 -8.21 28.16 21.35
C THR A 7 -6.99 27.63 22.09
N GLY A 8 -7.00 26.36 22.50
CA GLY A 8 -5.87 25.70 23.18
C GLY A 8 -4.64 25.59 22.28
N PHE A 9 -4.82 25.23 21.02
CA PHE A 9 -3.75 25.13 20.04
C PHE A 9 -3.13 26.49 19.71
N LYS A 10 -3.96 27.52 19.53
CA LYS A 10 -3.48 28.88 19.27
C LYS A 10 -2.66 29.41 20.44
N ALA A 11 -3.14 29.26 21.67
CA ALA A 11 -2.42 29.66 22.88
C ALA A 11 -1.08 28.90 23.05
N PHE A 12 -1.03 27.63 22.68
CA PHE A 12 0.22 26.85 22.66
C PHE A 12 1.24 27.42 21.67
N CYS A 13 0.81 27.77 20.46
CA CYS A 13 1.66 28.33 19.42
C CYS A 13 2.20 29.71 19.82
N GLU A 14 1.34 30.57 20.38
CA GLU A 14 1.71 31.91 20.88
C GLU A 14 2.77 31.84 21.99
N ARG A 15 2.62 30.91 22.96
CA ARG A 15 3.65 30.70 24.02
C ARG A 15 5.01 30.29 23.48
N LYS A 16 5.05 29.62 22.33
CA LYS A 16 6.29 29.18 21.69
C LYS A 16 6.84 30.20 20.69
N GLY A 17 6.14 31.31 20.44
CA GLY A 17 6.54 32.32 19.46
C GLY A 17 6.43 31.83 18.00
N ILE A 18 5.65 30.78 17.74
CA ILE A 18 5.50 30.18 16.41
C ILE A 18 4.05 30.38 15.95
N SER A 19 3.83 30.64 14.66
CA SER A 19 2.46 30.68 14.14
C SER A 19 1.86 29.26 14.05
N PRO A 20 0.55 29.09 14.27
CA PRO A 20 -0.11 27.80 14.07
C PRO A 20 0.16 27.18 12.70
N ALA A 21 0.17 28.01 11.65
CA ALA A 21 0.49 27.59 10.29
C ALA A 21 1.96 27.14 10.14
N GLY A 22 2.90 27.80 10.81
CA GLY A 22 4.31 27.42 10.84
C GLY A 22 4.52 26.07 11.52
N LEU A 23 3.88 25.86 12.68
CA LEU A 23 3.96 24.59 13.41
C LEU A 23 3.31 23.45 12.64
N ILE A 24 2.15 23.66 12.01
CA ILE A 24 1.51 22.64 11.15
C ILE A 24 2.42 22.31 9.97
N ARG A 25 3.01 23.31 9.31
CA ARG A 25 3.95 23.08 8.21
C ARG A 25 5.18 22.30 8.66
N GLU A 26 5.75 22.62 9.81
CA GLU A 26 6.88 21.90 10.40
C GLU A 26 6.51 20.44 10.73
N LEU A 27 5.34 20.21 11.33
CA LEU A 27 4.86 18.85 11.63
C LEU A 27 4.61 18.05 10.36
N ILE A 28 4.05 18.66 9.31
CA ILE A 28 3.87 18.03 8.00
C ILE A 28 5.24 17.71 7.38
N LEU A 29 6.16 18.67 7.36
CA LEU A 29 7.51 18.46 6.79
C LEU A 29 8.28 17.38 7.56
N ARG A 30 8.18 17.38 8.89
CA ARG A 30 8.78 16.35 9.74
C ARG A 30 8.17 14.97 9.50
N GLU A 31 6.87 14.89 9.28
CA GLU A 31 6.19 13.64 8.93
C GLU A 31 6.51 13.18 7.50
N MET A 32 6.73 14.12 6.58
CA MET A 32 7.18 13.86 5.21
C MET A 32 8.65 13.43 5.16
N GLU A 33 9.53 14.02 5.98
CA GLU A 33 10.93 13.61 6.13
C GLU A 33 11.07 12.30 6.91
N SER A 34 10.13 12.00 7.84
CA SER A 34 10.08 10.72 8.57
C SER A 34 9.44 9.60 7.75
N HIS A 35 8.82 9.91 6.61
CA HIS A 35 8.41 8.91 5.62
C HIS A 35 9.62 8.46 4.80
N ILE A 36 10.51 7.70 5.43
CA ILE A 36 11.03 6.53 4.72
C ILE A 36 9.82 5.60 4.66
N PRO A 37 9.26 5.32 3.48
CA PRO A 37 8.36 4.20 3.38
C PRO A 37 9.17 2.98 3.83
N SER A 38 8.85 2.39 4.98
CA SER A 38 9.38 1.07 5.32
C SER A 38 8.86 -0.01 4.36
N THR A 39 7.98 0.37 3.42
CA THR A 39 7.73 -0.37 2.19
C THR A 39 8.98 -0.36 1.35
N VAL A 40 9.91 -1.23 1.72
CA VAL A 40 11.03 -1.61 0.87
C VAL A 40 10.40 -2.16 -0.39
N ALA A 41 10.55 -1.42 -1.49
CA ALA A 41 10.12 -1.94 -2.77
C ALA A 41 10.95 -3.20 -3.03
N GLY A 42 10.27 -4.22 -3.52
CA GLY A 42 10.90 -5.51 -3.74
C GLY A 42 10.33 -6.18 -4.96
N LYS A 43 11.19 -6.86 -5.71
CA LYS A 43 10.80 -7.64 -6.88
C LYS A 43 10.56 -9.07 -6.46
N ASN A 44 9.40 -9.61 -6.84
CA ASN A 44 9.12 -11.03 -6.65
C ASN A 44 10.01 -11.85 -7.57
N LYS A 45 10.70 -12.84 -7.01
CA LYS A 45 11.46 -13.86 -7.73
C LYS A 45 10.89 -15.23 -7.42
N ILE A 46 10.62 -15.99 -8.48
CA ILE A 46 10.18 -17.39 -8.37
C ILE A 46 11.29 -18.27 -8.95
N TYR A 47 11.81 -19.16 -8.13
CA TYR A 47 12.84 -20.12 -8.50
C TYR A 47 12.23 -21.50 -8.67
N TYR A 48 12.62 -22.22 -9.72
CA TYR A 48 12.25 -23.61 -9.91
C TYR A 48 13.44 -24.53 -9.61
N ASN A 49 13.27 -25.41 -8.63
CA ASN A 49 14.20 -26.48 -8.33
C ASN A 49 13.78 -27.76 -9.06
N ARG A 50 14.58 -28.14 -10.07
CA ARG A 50 14.35 -29.30 -10.93
C ARG A 50 14.62 -30.64 -10.25
N GLU A 51 15.45 -30.67 -9.21
CA GLU A 51 15.85 -31.92 -8.55
C GLU A 51 14.72 -32.53 -7.72
N ILE A 52 13.94 -31.66 -7.09
CA ILE A 52 12.84 -32.03 -6.18
C ILE A 52 11.48 -31.54 -6.70
N ASP A 53 11.42 -31.11 -7.96
CA ASP A 53 10.23 -30.57 -8.63
C ASP A 53 9.44 -29.59 -7.76
N SER A 54 10.10 -28.53 -7.31
CA SER A 54 9.49 -27.57 -6.39
C SER A 54 9.88 -26.13 -6.68
N PHE A 55 9.12 -25.19 -6.13
CA PHE A 55 9.32 -23.76 -6.34
C PHE A 55 9.64 -23.04 -5.03
N THR A 56 10.42 -21.98 -5.14
CA THR A 56 10.70 -21.06 -4.04
C THR A 56 10.31 -19.65 -4.46
N TRP A 57 9.60 -18.94 -3.61
CA TRP A 57 9.27 -17.53 -3.81
C TRP A 57 10.09 -16.68 -2.84
N ALA A 58 10.85 -15.74 -3.39
CA ALA A 58 11.62 -14.74 -2.67
C ALA A 58 11.26 -13.32 -3.13
N ILE A 59 11.61 -12.33 -2.31
CA ILE A 59 11.54 -10.92 -2.63
C ILE A 59 12.97 -10.37 -2.61
N GLU A 60 13.43 -9.89 -3.75
CA GLU A 60 14.67 -9.11 -3.85
C GLU A 60 14.37 -7.67 -3.46
N ARG A 61 15.00 -7.18 -2.40
CA ARG A 61 14.89 -5.80 -1.91
C ARG A 61 15.75 -4.87 -2.75
N ASP A 62 15.50 -3.57 -2.63
CA ASP A 62 16.37 -2.53 -3.20
C ASP A 62 17.83 -2.60 -2.72
N SER A 63 18.07 -3.25 -1.57
CA SER A 63 19.41 -3.52 -1.02
C SER A 63 20.10 -4.75 -1.63
N GLU A 64 19.52 -5.36 -2.66
CA GLU A 64 19.96 -6.63 -3.28
C GLU A 64 19.90 -7.85 -2.34
N GLU A 65 19.35 -7.66 -1.14
CA GLU A 65 19.08 -8.74 -0.20
C GLU A 65 17.83 -9.51 -0.64
N GLU A 66 17.91 -10.84 -0.66
CA GLU A 66 16.77 -11.70 -0.92
C GLU A 66 16.16 -12.20 0.38
N ILE A 67 14.87 -11.91 0.56
CA ILE A 67 14.06 -12.48 1.62
C ILE A 67 13.21 -13.60 1.02
N GLU A 68 13.41 -14.80 1.54
CA GLU A 68 12.57 -15.92 1.18
C GLU A 68 11.20 -15.83 1.86
N ILE A 69 10.14 -15.99 1.06
CA ILE A 69 8.75 -15.97 1.54
C ILE A 69 8.25 -17.38 1.78
N ILE A 70 8.51 -18.29 0.82
CA ILE A 70 8.12 -19.69 0.92
C ILE A 70 9.05 -20.56 0.07
N LYS A 71 9.38 -21.75 0.58
CA LYS A 71 10.34 -22.70 -0.01
C LYS A 71 9.66 -24.04 -0.29
N ASN A 72 10.22 -24.79 -1.26
CA ASN A 72 9.82 -26.17 -1.58
C ASN A 72 8.31 -26.32 -1.86
N VAL A 73 7.74 -25.34 -2.56
CA VAL A 73 6.33 -25.30 -2.93
C VAL A 73 6.07 -26.28 -4.07
N SER A 74 5.07 -27.14 -3.93
CA SER A 74 4.71 -28.08 -5.00
C SER A 74 4.08 -27.35 -6.20
N PRO A 75 4.24 -27.88 -7.43
CA PRO A 75 3.59 -27.32 -8.62
C PRO A 75 2.07 -27.21 -8.45
N THR A 76 1.44 -28.23 -7.88
CA THR A 76 -0.01 -28.26 -7.62
C THR A 76 -0.47 -27.14 -6.70
N PHE A 77 0.33 -26.77 -5.69
CA PHE A 77 -0.01 -25.63 -4.83
C PHE A 77 -0.02 -24.33 -5.64
N LEU A 78 0.97 -24.11 -6.51
CA LEU A 78 1.04 -22.90 -7.33
C LEU A 78 -0.11 -22.82 -8.34
N GLU A 79 -0.47 -23.94 -8.97
CA GLU A 79 -1.64 -24.01 -9.86
C GLU A 79 -2.93 -23.63 -9.13
N ASN A 80 -3.13 -24.18 -7.93
CA ASN A 80 -4.30 -23.87 -7.11
C ASN A 80 -4.32 -22.40 -6.64
N LEU A 81 -3.15 -21.86 -6.31
CA LEU A 81 -3.01 -20.45 -5.95
C LEU A 81 -3.36 -19.54 -7.14
N MET A 82 -2.84 -19.83 -8.34
CA MET A 82 -3.16 -19.08 -9.55
C MET A 82 -4.67 -19.11 -9.84
N ASN A 83 -5.29 -20.29 -9.77
CA ASN A 83 -6.73 -20.43 -9.99
C ASN A 83 -7.54 -19.60 -8.98
N SER A 84 -7.19 -19.69 -7.70
CA SER A 84 -7.83 -18.90 -6.63
C SER A 84 -7.68 -17.40 -6.86
N LEU A 85 -6.49 -16.93 -7.23
CA LEU A 85 -6.24 -15.53 -7.52
C LEU A 85 -7.07 -15.02 -8.70
N VAL A 86 -7.19 -15.80 -9.78
CA VAL A 86 -8.03 -15.44 -10.93
C VAL A 86 -9.49 -15.30 -10.51
N VAL A 87 -10.02 -16.25 -9.74
CA VAL A 87 -11.40 -16.19 -9.22
C VAL A 87 -11.60 -14.94 -8.38
N SER A 88 -10.73 -14.68 -7.39
CA SER A 88 -10.85 -13.50 -6.52
C SER A 88 -10.70 -12.17 -7.29
N LEU A 89 -9.85 -12.11 -8.32
CA LEU A 89 -9.73 -10.93 -9.18
C LEU A 89 -11.01 -10.70 -9.99
N ASN A 90 -11.63 -11.76 -10.49
CA ASN A 90 -12.91 -11.68 -11.21
C ASN A 90 -14.05 -11.26 -10.28
N GLU A 91 -14.15 -11.83 -9.08
CA GLU A 91 -15.12 -11.42 -8.06
C GLU A 91 -14.94 -9.94 -7.69
N ARG A 92 -13.70 -9.50 -7.49
CA ARG A 92 -13.39 -8.08 -7.26
C ARG A 92 -13.83 -7.22 -8.44
N ALA A 93 -13.54 -7.63 -9.68
CA ALA A 93 -13.93 -6.90 -10.88
C ALA A 93 -15.46 -6.75 -10.98
N ALA A 94 -16.21 -7.81 -10.68
CA ALA A 94 -17.66 -7.79 -10.60
C ALA A 94 -18.15 -6.84 -9.48
N PHE A 95 -17.56 -6.93 -8.28
CA PHE A 95 -17.92 -6.09 -7.14
C PHE A 95 -17.72 -4.59 -7.41
N ILE A 96 -16.60 -4.20 -8.03
CA ILE A 96 -16.31 -2.79 -8.35
C ILE A 96 -17.00 -2.33 -9.65
N GLY A 97 -17.80 -3.19 -10.29
CA GLY A 97 -18.48 -2.88 -11.56
C GLY A 97 -17.51 -2.63 -12.71
N LYS A 98 -16.32 -3.23 -12.70
CA LYS A 98 -15.33 -3.11 -13.78
C LYS A 98 -15.82 -3.92 -14.98
N SER A 99 -16.56 -3.25 -15.86
CA SER A 99 -17.19 -3.84 -17.05
C SER A 99 -16.23 -3.99 -18.24
N LYS A 100 -15.13 -3.22 -18.27
CA LYS A 100 -14.13 -3.25 -19.34
C LYS A 100 -12.77 -3.65 -18.80
N ASP A 101 -12.12 -4.58 -19.49
CA ASP A 101 -10.75 -4.93 -19.19
C ASP A 101 -9.82 -3.72 -19.40
N GLY A 102 -8.79 -3.59 -18.56
CA GLY A 102 -7.91 -2.41 -18.55
C GLY A 102 -8.53 -1.10 -18.01
N SER A 103 -9.83 -1.05 -17.73
CA SER A 103 -10.46 0.16 -17.15
C SER A 103 -10.17 0.32 -15.65
N VAL A 104 -10.16 1.56 -15.17
CA VAL A 104 -10.04 1.89 -13.74
C VAL A 104 -11.43 2.17 -13.19
N ALA A 105 -11.82 1.44 -12.13
CA ALA A 105 -13.06 1.72 -11.44
C ALA A 105 -12.94 3.08 -10.73
N VAL A 106 -13.78 4.04 -11.11
CA VAL A 106 -13.82 5.37 -10.51
C VAL A 106 -14.88 5.37 -9.40
N PRO A 107 -14.52 5.68 -8.15
CA PRO A 107 -15.48 5.81 -7.06
C PRO A 107 -16.62 6.77 -7.43
N GLY A 108 -17.87 6.35 -7.20
CA GLY A 108 -19.05 7.15 -7.53
C GLY A 108 -19.09 8.53 -6.84
N VAL A 109 -18.38 8.69 -5.72
CA VAL A 109 -18.22 9.97 -5.00
C VAL A 109 -17.48 11.00 -5.86
N ILE A 110 -16.52 10.57 -6.67
CA ILE A 110 -15.79 11.44 -7.62
C ILE A 110 -16.70 11.83 -8.79
N LEU A 111 -17.51 10.89 -9.28
CA LEU A 111 -18.45 11.14 -10.38
C LEU A 111 -19.64 12.02 -9.97
N ARG A 112 -20.02 12.04 -8.68
CA ARG A 112 -21.10 12.89 -8.13
C ARG A 112 -20.64 14.32 -7.80
N GLY A 113 -19.56 14.80 -8.40
CA GLY A 113 -19.09 16.17 -8.24
C GLY A 113 -20.17 17.20 -8.59
N ARG A 114 -20.63 17.95 -7.57
CA ARG A 114 -21.51 19.12 -7.61
C ARG A 114 -22.90 18.89 -8.23
N LYS A 115 -23.85 18.53 -7.37
CA LYS A 115 -25.17 19.20 -7.39
C LYS A 115 -25.22 20.19 -6.24
#